data_AF-A0A1J9QTD4-F1
#
_entry.id   AF-A0A1J9QTD4-F1
#
_cell.length_a   1.000
_cell.length_b   1.000
_cell.length_c   1.000
_cell.angle_alpha   90.00
_cell.angle_beta   90.00
_cell.angle_gamma   90.00
#
_symmetry.space_group_name_H-M   'P 1'
#
loop_
_entity.id
_entity.type
_entity.pdbx_description
1 polymer ?
#
loop_
_entity_poly.entity_id
_entity_poly.type
_entity_poly.pdbx_seq_one_letter_code
_entity_poly.pdbx_strand_id
1 'polypeptide(L)'
;MGFSIGSVFKYLFYTVVGYVLVGSPLLRIFLNERPSQPDLAEAFARSDRLVIPDENLVCPDHGYNVRVLSREPLVIYIPGFLSAEEAKHMVAISEDKFKPSTVWTGEEERLDPSVRVSEKAEIDRDEVVQCIEERARLFQGWRPFTFIEKLWTQRYGPGGHYVHHFDGPTNIARGGRISSFMVYLDGNCTGGGTNFPRLEMPSGRQWCEFLDCNDHESEGITFKPIAGNAVYWENFRPDGSGYEEAWHAGLPVRTGTKIGLNIWSWYQPGYDPKSVADNAGGEQPPDRAEL
;
A
#
# COMPACT_ATOMS: atom_id res chain seq x y z
N MET A 1 -39.78 60.97 -14.40
CA MET A 1 -38.44 60.43 -14.69
C MET A 1 -38.62 59.01 -15.19
N GLY A 2 -38.58 58.80 -16.51
CA GLY A 2 -38.73 57.47 -17.11
C GLY A 2 -37.37 56.79 -17.21
N PHE A 3 -37.22 55.60 -16.63
CA PHE A 3 -36.03 54.78 -16.83
C PHE A 3 -35.99 54.34 -18.30
N SER A 4 -34.95 54.76 -19.03
CA SER A 4 -34.74 54.33 -20.41
C SER A 4 -34.46 52.82 -20.42
N ILE A 5 -35.13 52.10 -21.33
CA ILE A 5 -34.92 50.66 -21.57
C ILE A 5 -33.42 50.34 -21.77
N GLY A 6 -32.68 51.24 -22.43
CA GLY A 6 -31.23 51.08 -22.61
C GLY A 6 -30.40 51.18 -21.33
N SER A 7 -30.92 51.85 -20.29
CA SER A 7 -30.29 51.87 -18.96
C SER A 7 -30.50 50.54 -18.23
N VAL A 8 -31.69 49.93 -18.36
CA VAL A 8 -31.99 48.62 -17.77
C VAL A 8 -31.06 47.54 -18.32
N PHE A 9 -30.83 47.52 -19.63
CA PHE A 9 -29.90 46.57 -20.25
C PHE A 9 -28.43 46.79 -19.82
N LYS A 10 -28.00 48.04 -19.64
CA LYS A 10 -26.66 48.35 -19.13
C LYS A 10 -26.48 47.87 -17.69
N TYR A 11 -27.44 48.14 -16.81
CA TYR A 11 -27.38 47.65 -15.43
C TYR A 11 -27.42 46.13 -15.38
N LEU A 12 -28.29 45.48 -16.16
CA LEU A 12 -28.33 44.02 -16.25
C LEU A 12 -26.97 43.45 -16.71
N PHE A 13 -26.35 44.05 -17.73
CA PHE A 13 -25.04 43.64 -18.23
C PHE A 13 -23.96 43.78 -17.14
N TYR A 14 -23.87 44.93 -16.46
CA TYR A 14 -22.88 45.13 -15.41
C TYR A 14 -23.13 44.26 -14.17
N THR A 15 -24.39 43.99 -13.83
CA THR A 15 -24.74 43.06 -12.73
C THR A 15 -24.36 41.63 -13.08
N VAL A 16 -24.62 41.17 -14.31
CA VAL A 16 -24.21 39.83 -14.75
C VAL A 16 -22.69 39.71 -14.81
N VAL A 17 -21.99 40.69 -15.37
CA VAL A 17 -20.51 40.69 -15.42
C VAL A 17 -19.91 40.74 -14.01
N GLY A 18 -20.45 41.58 -13.12
CA GLY A 18 -20.03 41.64 -11.71
C GLY A 18 -20.29 40.34 -10.96
N TYR A 19 -21.43 39.70 -11.20
CA TYR A 19 -21.73 38.37 -10.64
C TYR A 19 -20.78 37.31 -11.18
N VAL A 20 -20.50 37.27 -12.48
CA VAL A 20 -19.60 36.26 -13.08
C VAL A 20 -18.16 36.44 -12.58
N LEU A 21 -17.65 37.67 -12.56
CA LEU A 21 -16.24 37.96 -12.26
C LEU A 21 -15.93 38.03 -10.75
N VAL A 22 -16.91 38.40 -9.92
CA VAL A 22 -16.68 38.66 -8.48
C VAL A 22 -17.63 37.86 -7.60
N GLY A 23 -18.92 37.82 -7.95
CA GLY A 23 -19.93 37.08 -7.17
C GLY A 23 -19.72 35.56 -7.17
N SER A 24 -19.48 34.96 -8.35
CA SER A 24 -19.34 33.52 -8.51
C SER A 24 -18.05 32.97 -7.88
N PRO A 25 -16.88 33.64 -7.99
CA PRO A 25 -15.68 33.18 -7.30
C PRO A 25 -15.79 33.32 -5.79
N LEU A 26 -16.36 34.43 -5.28
CA LEU A 26 -16.58 34.61 -3.84
C LEU A 26 -17.58 33.61 -3.28
N LEU A 27 -18.68 33.34 -4.00
CA LEU A 27 -19.67 32.34 -3.58
C LEU A 27 -19.04 30.94 -3.51
N ARG A 28 -18.15 30.58 -4.45
CA ARG A 28 -17.40 29.30 -4.40
C ARG A 28 -16.42 29.23 -3.22
N ILE A 29 -15.78 30.35 -2.87
CA ILE A 29 -14.92 30.44 -1.68
C ILE A 29 -15.75 30.30 -0.39
N PHE A 30 -16.93 30.93 -0.32
CA PHE A 30 -17.83 30.86 0.84
C PHE A 30 -18.54 29.51 0.97
N LEU A 31 -18.89 28.85 -0.14
CA LEU A 31 -19.50 27.52 -0.16
C LEU A 31 -18.46 26.38 -0.02
N ASN A 32 -17.17 26.72 0.04
CA ASN A 32 -16.07 25.77 0.18
C ASN A 32 -16.10 24.61 -0.85
N GLU A 33 -16.71 24.84 -2.02
CA GLU A 33 -16.73 23.88 -3.12
C GLU A 33 -15.36 23.91 -3.81
N ARG A 34 -14.41 23.15 -3.26
CA ARG A 34 -13.25 22.72 -4.05
C ARG A 34 -13.77 21.90 -5.22
N PRO A 35 -13.28 22.10 -6.46
CA PRO A 35 -13.53 21.13 -7.51
C PRO A 35 -13.12 19.76 -6.99
N SER A 36 -14.04 18.80 -7.02
CA SER A 36 -13.81 17.42 -6.63
C SER A 36 -12.71 16.88 -7.54
N GLN A 37 -11.47 16.84 -7.04
CA GLN A 37 -10.54 15.85 -7.56
C GLN A 37 -11.24 14.49 -7.43
N PRO A 38 -11.18 13.62 -8.44
CA PRO A 38 -11.66 12.26 -8.28
C PRO A 38 -11.00 11.69 -7.03
N ASP A 39 -11.81 11.19 -6.09
CA ASP A 39 -11.30 10.75 -4.80
C ASP A 39 -10.29 9.63 -5.05
N LEU A 40 -9.00 9.88 -4.79
CA LEU A 40 -7.92 8.98 -5.18
C LEU A 40 -8.12 7.58 -4.60
N ALA A 41 -8.74 7.47 -3.43
CA ALA A 41 -9.09 6.19 -2.83
C ALA A 41 -10.25 5.49 -3.56
N GLU A 42 -11.26 6.22 -4.01
CA GLU A 42 -12.36 5.67 -4.79
C GLU A 42 -11.88 5.26 -6.20
N ALA A 43 -10.98 6.04 -6.81
CA ALA A 43 -10.31 5.67 -8.05
C ALA A 43 -9.39 4.45 -7.86
N PHE A 44 -8.71 4.34 -6.72
CA PHE A 44 -7.89 3.19 -6.36
C PHE A 44 -8.74 1.92 -6.16
N ALA A 45 -9.87 2.03 -5.47
CA ALA A 45 -10.78 0.91 -5.27
C ALA A 45 -11.46 0.43 -6.56
N ARG A 46 -11.71 1.36 -7.48
CA ARG A 46 -12.20 1.04 -8.83
C ARG A 46 -11.09 0.57 -9.77
N SER A 47 -9.82 0.64 -9.34
CA SER A 47 -8.71 0.07 -10.09
C SER A 47 -8.62 -1.43 -9.84
N ASP A 48 -8.11 -2.17 -10.82
CA ASP A 48 -7.82 -3.61 -10.72
C ASP A 48 -6.58 -3.88 -9.84
N ARG A 49 -6.46 -3.19 -8.70
CA ARG A 49 -5.35 -3.32 -7.74
C ARG A 49 -5.76 -4.04 -6.46
N LEU A 50 -7.06 -4.09 -6.16
CA LEU A 50 -7.58 -4.83 -5.02
C LEU A 50 -7.85 -6.28 -5.41
N VAL A 51 -7.37 -7.21 -4.58
CA VAL A 51 -7.60 -8.64 -4.72
C VAL A 51 -9.02 -8.96 -4.27
N ILE A 52 -9.77 -9.61 -5.15
CA ILE A 52 -11.04 -10.24 -4.82
C ILE A 52 -10.79 -11.75 -4.62
N PRO A 53 -11.00 -12.28 -3.39
CA PRO A 53 -10.85 -13.71 -3.14
C PRO A 53 -11.76 -14.55 -4.03
N ASP A 54 -11.24 -15.63 -4.59
CA ASP A 54 -12.06 -16.63 -5.29
C ASP A 54 -12.79 -17.48 -4.25
N GLU A 55 -14.12 -17.53 -4.32
CA GLU A 55 -14.97 -18.27 -3.39
C GLU A 55 -14.77 -19.80 -3.47
N ASN A 56 -14.20 -20.30 -4.59
CA ASN A 56 -13.91 -21.72 -4.78
C ASN A 56 -12.45 -22.09 -4.48
N LEU A 57 -11.63 -21.13 -4.04
CA LEU A 57 -10.24 -21.37 -3.69
C LEU A 57 -10.14 -22.37 -2.53
N VAL A 58 -9.39 -23.45 -2.73
CA VAL A 58 -9.07 -24.41 -1.67
C VAL A 58 -7.56 -24.36 -1.44
N CYS A 59 -7.18 -23.86 -0.27
CA CYS A 59 -5.78 -23.75 0.11
C CYS A 59 -5.33 -24.96 0.93
N PRO A 60 -4.06 -25.39 0.79
CA PRO A 60 -3.48 -26.38 1.70
C PRO A 60 -3.43 -25.83 3.13
N ASP A 61 -3.57 -26.71 4.12
CA ASP A 61 -3.34 -26.35 5.51
C ASP A 61 -1.90 -25.85 5.70
N HIS A 62 -1.75 -24.62 6.21
CA HIS A 62 -0.46 -24.02 6.52
C HIS A 62 -0.46 -23.40 7.91
N GLY A 63 0.31 -23.99 8.82
CA GLY A 63 0.47 -23.50 10.19
C GLY A 63 1.71 -22.63 10.34
N TYR A 64 1.60 -21.52 11.05
CA TYR A 64 2.72 -20.66 11.42
C TYR A 64 2.65 -20.25 12.89
N ASN A 65 3.79 -19.85 13.44
CA ASN A 65 3.86 -19.31 14.79
C ASN A 65 3.76 -17.78 14.77
N VAL A 66 3.39 -17.19 15.90
CA VAL A 66 3.34 -15.73 16.07
C VAL A 66 4.10 -15.30 17.34
N ARG A 67 4.73 -14.13 17.25
CA ARG A 67 5.40 -13.44 18.37
C ARG A 67 4.94 -11.99 18.35
N VAL A 68 4.10 -11.61 19.32
CA VAL A 68 3.69 -10.20 19.47
C VAL A 68 4.86 -9.43 20.05
N LEU A 69 5.40 -8.49 19.27
CA LEU A 69 6.51 -7.63 19.67
C LEU A 69 6.01 -6.39 20.40
N SER A 70 5.07 -5.68 19.79
CA SER A 70 4.40 -4.51 20.36
C SER A 70 2.89 -4.67 20.21
N ARG A 71 2.15 -4.06 21.14
CA ARG A 71 0.68 -3.97 21.09
C ARG A 71 0.20 -2.62 20.57
N GLU A 72 1.03 -1.60 20.63
CA GLU A 72 0.72 -0.26 20.18
C GLU A 72 1.98 0.42 19.57
N PRO A 73 2.08 0.54 18.24
CA PRO A 73 1.28 -0.18 17.24
C PRO A 73 1.35 -1.69 17.43
N LEU A 74 0.34 -2.41 16.94
CA LEU A 74 0.43 -3.87 16.88
C LEU A 74 1.55 -4.23 15.89
N VAL A 75 2.59 -4.87 16.38
CA VAL A 75 3.72 -5.38 15.58
C VAL A 75 3.91 -6.85 15.93
N ILE A 76 3.82 -7.72 14.93
CA ILE A 76 3.89 -9.16 15.10
C ILE A 76 4.98 -9.71 14.18
N TYR A 77 5.90 -10.48 14.76
CA TYR A 77 6.81 -11.31 13.98
C TYR A 77 6.20 -12.70 13.77
N ILE A 78 6.26 -13.20 12.55
CA ILE A 78 5.56 -14.41 12.11
C ILE A 78 6.58 -15.40 11.51
N PRO A 79 7.19 -16.27 12.32
CA PRO A 79 8.07 -17.32 11.82
C PRO A 79 7.29 -18.34 10.98
N GLY A 80 7.79 -18.63 9.77
CA GLY A 80 7.17 -19.60 8.85
C GLY A 80 5.85 -19.11 8.25
N PHE A 81 5.68 -17.80 8.05
CA PHE A 81 4.51 -17.25 7.35
C PHE A 81 4.31 -17.89 5.97
N LEU A 82 5.41 -18.18 5.27
CA LEU A 82 5.44 -19.02 4.07
C LEU A 82 6.15 -20.34 4.36
N SER A 83 5.74 -21.40 3.66
CA SER A 83 6.57 -22.60 3.53
C SER A 83 7.81 -22.32 2.67
N ALA A 84 8.79 -23.23 2.70
CA ALA A 84 9.98 -23.11 1.87
C ALA A 84 9.64 -23.25 0.37
N GLU A 85 8.64 -24.05 0.06
CA GLU A 85 8.12 -24.28 -1.30
C GLU A 85 7.41 -23.04 -1.83
N GLU A 86 6.55 -22.41 -1.03
CA GLU A 86 5.90 -21.14 -1.37
C GLU A 86 6.93 -20.04 -1.59
N ALA A 87 7.91 -19.87 -0.71
CA ALA A 87 8.95 -18.85 -0.86
C ALA A 87 9.74 -19.04 -2.17
N LYS A 88 10.14 -20.27 -2.48
CA LYS A 88 10.84 -20.60 -3.75
C LYS A 88 9.96 -20.34 -4.98
N HIS A 89 8.69 -20.73 -4.90
CA HIS A 89 7.72 -20.49 -5.97
C HIS A 89 7.58 -19.00 -6.27
N MET A 90 7.41 -18.18 -5.23
CA MET A 90 7.32 -16.72 -5.36
C MET A 90 8.57 -16.08 -5.96
N VAL A 91 9.77 -16.59 -5.66
CA VAL A 91 11.01 -16.13 -6.31
C VAL A 91 11.00 -16.53 -7.79
N ALA A 92 10.65 -17.78 -8.10
CA ALA A 92 10.69 -18.31 -9.45
C ALA A 92 9.76 -17.58 -10.42
N ILE A 93 8.52 -17.28 -10.01
CA ILE A 93 7.53 -16.59 -10.86
C ILE A 93 7.82 -15.09 -11.07
N SER A 94 8.80 -14.54 -10.34
CA SER A 94 9.21 -13.14 -10.42
C SER A 94 10.49 -12.91 -11.22
N GLU A 95 11.31 -13.95 -11.43
CA GLU A 95 12.70 -13.83 -11.88
C GLU A 95 12.85 -13.05 -13.20
N ASP A 96 11.99 -13.32 -14.17
CA ASP A 96 11.99 -12.71 -15.50
C ASP A 96 11.23 -11.37 -15.57
N LYS A 97 10.60 -10.96 -14.47
CA LYS A 97 9.72 -9.78 -14.39
C LYS A 97 10.32 -8.60 -13.63
N PHE A 98 11.47 -8.78 -12.98
CA PHE A 98 12.12 -7.71 -12.22
C PHE A 98 12.49 -6.53 -13.12
N LYS A 99 12.03 -5.35 -12.71
CA LYS A 99 12.34 -4.06 -13.34
C LYS A 99 12.74 -3.05 -12.27
N PRO A 100 13.61 -2.07 -12.58
CA PRO A 100 13.95 -1.01 -11.63
C PRO A 100 12.72 -0.35 -11.02
N SER A 101 12.72 -0.20 -9.70
CA SER A 101 11.63 0.43 -8.96
C SER A 101 11.66 1.94 -9.10
N THR A 102 10.52 2.52 -9.45
CA THR A 102 10.26 3.96 -9.45
C THR A 102 9.76 4.45 -8.09
N VAL A 103 9.93 5.75 -7.84
CA VAL A 103 9.37 6.49 -6.70
C VAL A 103 8.37 7.50 -7.25
N TRP A 104 7.22 7.64 -6.59
CA TRP A 104 6.21 8.64 -6.89
C TRP A 104 6.53 9.95 -6.16
N THR A 105 6.63 11.06 -6.88
CA THR A 105 6.92 12.39 -6.30
C THR A 105 5.66 13.21 -5.98
N GLY A 106 4.47 12.68 -6.23
CA GLY A 106 3.22 13.46 -6.23
C GLY A 106 2.79 13.90 -7.63
N GLU A 107 3.75 14.05 -8.54
CA GLU A 107 3.52 14.51 -9.92
C GLU A 107 3.90 13.46 -10.96
N GLU A 108 5.01 12.77 -10.76
CA GLU A 108 5.53 11.76 -11.70
C GLU A 108 6.16 10.55 -10.99
N GLU A 109 6.21 9.42 -11.70
CA GLU A 109 7.06 8.30 -11.33
C GLU A 109 8.46 8.50 -11.93
N ARG A 110 9.50 8.46 -11.09
CA ARG A 110 10.89 8.54 -11.55
C ARG A 110 11.82 7.59 -10.81
N LEU A 111 12.95 7.27 -11.43
CA LEU A 111 14.05 6.60 -10.75
C LEU A 111 14.76 7.60 -9.84
N ASP A 112 14.86 7.27 -8.55
CA ASP A 112 15.60 8.08 -7.58
C ASP A 112 16.45 7.20 -6.66
N PRO A 113 17.72 6.98 -7.01
CA PRO A 113 18.64 6.17 -6.19
C PRO A 113 18.94 6.74 -4.80
N SER A 114 18.62 8.01 -4.52
CA SER A 114 18.78 8.58 -3.17
C SER A 114 17.66 8.18 -2.23
N VAL A 115 16.54 7.69 -2.78
CA VAL A 115 15.36 7.23 -2.04
C VAL A 115 15.25 5.71 -2.11
N ARG A 116 15.43 5.13 -3.29
CA ARG A 116 15.20 3.71 -3.51
C ARG A 116 16.11 3.14 -4.59
N VAL A 117 16.78 2.05 -4.25
CA VAL A 117 17.54 1.20 -5.17
C VAL A 117 17.03 -0.22 -5.00
N SER A 118 16.09 -0.61 -5.85
CA SER A 118 15.53 -1.96 -5.88
C SER A 118 14.92 -2.26 -7.24
N GLU A 119 14.60 -3.53 -7.47
CA GLU A 119 13.77 -3.97 -8.58
C GLU A 119 12.41 -4.44 -8.03
N LYS A 120 11.33 -4.23 -8.78
CA LYS A 120 9.99 -4.73 -8.45
C LYS A 120 9.49 -5.62 -9.58
N ALA A 121 8.77 -6.67 -9.23
CA ALA A 121 8.05 -7.51 -10.18
C ALA A 121 6.59 -7.65 -9.74
N GLU A 122 5.68 -7.39 -10.68
CA GLU A 122 4.28 -7.80 -10.58
C GLU A 122 4.22 -9.31 -10.79
N ILE A 123 3.46 -10.02 -9.95
CA ILE A 123 3.39 -11.48 -10.00
C ILE A 123 2.07 -11.95 -10.61
N ASP A 124 2.12 -13.07 -11.31
CA ASP A 124 0.91 -13.70 -11.85
C ASP A 124 0.14 -14.34 -10.69
N ARG A 125 -1.18 -14.21 -10.72
CA ARG A 125 -2.05 -14.63 -9.62
C ARG A 125 -2.48 -16.10 -9.77
N ASP A 126 -1.53 -17.01 -9.58
CA ASP A 126 -1.81 -18.45 -9.51
C ASP A 126 -2.38 -18.89 -8.14
N GLU A 127 -2.69 -20.17 -7.97
CA GLU A 127 -3.27 -20.70 -6.73
C GLU A 127 -2.39 -20.47 -5.49
N VAL A 128 -1.06 -20.54 -5.63
CA VAL A 128 -0.13 -20.31 -4.51
C VAL A 128 -0.20 -18.86 -4.06
N VAL A 129 -0.15 -17.93 -5.01
CA VAL A 129 -0.30 -16.48 -4.75
C VAL A 129 -1.63 -16.19 -4.07
N GLN A 130 -2.72 -16.75 -4.59
CA GLN A 130 -4.06 -16.58 -4.01
C GLN A 130 -4.15 -17.10 -2.58
N CYS A 131 -3.51 -18.24 -2.27
CA CYS A 131 -3.49 -18.76 -0.91
C CYS A 131 -2.66 -17.91 0.05
N ILE A 132 -1.60 -17.25 -0.41
CA ILE A 132 -0.84 -16.29 0.39
C ILE A 132 -1.66 -15.02 0.65
N GLU A 133 -2.36 -14.51 -0.37
CA GLU A 133 -3.29 -13.38 -0.23
C GLU A 133 -4.38 -13.68 0.80
N GLU A 134 -5.03 -14.85 0.70
CA GLU A 134 -6.09 -15.26 1.61
C GLU A 134 -5.56 -15.44 3.03
N ARG A 135 -4.37 -16.02 3.20
CA ARG A 135 -3.70 -16.13 4.51
C ARG A 135 -3.47 -14.76 5.14
N ALA A 136 -2.97 -13.79 4.38
CA ALA A 136 -2.76 -12.42 4.85
C ALA A 136 -4.09 -11.71 5.17
N ARG A 137 -5.13 -11.94 4.35
CA ARG A 137 -6.48 -11.40 4.57
C ARG A 137 -7.10 -11.94 5.85
N LEU A 138 -7.05 -13.25 6.08
CA LEU A 138 -7.57 -13.89 7.29
C LEU A 138 -6.81 -13.45 8.54
N PHE A 139 -5.50 -13.17 8.43
CA PHE A 139 -4.71 -12.64 9.54
C PHE A 139 -5.22 -11.27 10.05
N GLN A 140 -5.87 -10.46 9.20
CA GLN A 140 -6.49 -9.19 9.62
C GLN A 140 -7.63 -9.36 10.63
N GLY A 141 -8.15 -10.57 10.78
CA GLY A 141 -9.33 -10.85 11.60
C GLY A 141 -10.62 -10.29 11.01
N TRP A 142 -11.67 -10.18 11.84
CA TRP A 142 -12.94 -9.62 11.42
C TRP A 142 -12.85 -8.09 11.28
N ARG A 143 -12.43 -7.63 10.09
CA ARG A 143 -12.33 -6.21 9.74
C ARG A 143 -13.07 -5.95 8.43
N PRO A 144 -14.28 -5.35 8.48
CA PRO A 144 -15.04 -5.04 7.26
C PRO A 144 -14.25 -4.16 6.31
N PHE A 145 -14.55 -4.28 5.01
CA PHE A 145 -13.98 -3.43 3.96
C PHE A 145 -12.45 -3.47 3.87
N THR A 146 -11.84 -4.58 4.30
CA THR A 146 -10.40 -4.81 4.22
C THR A 146 -10.08 -5.78 3.10
N PHE A 147 -9.21 -5.37 2.20
CA PHE A 147 -8.80 -6.08 0.99
C PHE A 147 -7.28 -6.19 0.95
N ILE A 148 -6.76 -7.12 0.15
CA ILE A 148 -5.31 -7.21 -0.11
C ILE A 148 -5.02 -6.48 -1.41
N GLU A 149 -4.00 -5.64 -1.47
CA GLU A 149 -3.49 -5.14 -2.75
C GLU A 149 -2.80 -6.28 -3.52
N LYS A 150 -2.91 -6.25 -4.85
CA LYS A 150 -2.13 -7.16 -5.71
C LYS A 150 -0.67 -7.15 -5.27
N LEU A 151 -0.12 -8.36 -5.16
CA LEU A 151 1.18 -8.58 -4.59
C LEU A 151 2.30 -8.11 -5.53
N TRP A 152 3.37 -7.59 -4.93
CA TRP A 152 4.59 -7.22 -5.63
C TRP A 152 5.76 -7.83 -4.89
N THR A 153 6.71 -8.40 -5.63
CA THR A 153 8.02 -8.77 -5.06
C THR A 153 9.02 -7.64 -5.26
N GLN A 154 9.99 -7.53 -4.36
CA GLN A 154 11.06 -6.54 -4.41
C GLN A 154 12.42 -7.21 -4.23
N ARG A 155 13.35 -6.94 -5.16
CA ARG A 155 14.73 -7.45 -5.11
C ARG A 155 15.71 -6.33 -4.80
N TYR A 156 16.65 -6.63 -3.91
CA TYR A 156 17.73 -5.74 -3.49
C TYR A 156 19.06 -6.48 -3.58
N GLY A 157 19.92 -6.06 -4.52
CA GLY A 157 21.33 -6.44 -4.57
C GLY A 157 22.21 -5.54 -3.68
N PRO A 158 23.54 -5.67 -3.72
CA PRO A 158 24.45 -4.82 -2.95
C PRO A 158 24.21 -3.32 -3.18
N GLY A 159 24.15 -2.55 -2.09
CA GLY A 159 23.78 -1.13 -2.07
C GLY A 159 22.27 -0.87 -2.21
N GLY A 160 21.47 -1.88 -2.54
CA GLY A 160 20.02 -1.79 -2.67
C GLY A 160 19.36 -1.44 -1.33
N HIS A 161 18.44 -0.49 -1.35
CA HIS A 161 17.78 0.04 -0.16
C HIS A 161 16.43 0.70 -0.50
N TYR A 162 15.65 1.01 0.53
CA TYR A 162 14.55 1.96 0.47
C TYR A 162 14.58 2.77 1.76
N VAL A 163 14.83 4.08 1.65
CA VAL A 163 14.92 4.99 2.80
C VAL A 163 13.62 5.00 3.60
N HIS A 164 13.69 5.54 4.81
CA HIS A 164 12.54 5.53 5.69
C HIS A 164 11.32 6.22 5.08
N HIS A 165 10.16 5.58 5.22
CA HIS A 165 8.88 6.02 4.67
C HIS A 165 7.70 5.49 5.52
N PHE A 166 6.50 5.99 5.22
CA PHE A 166 5.25 5.37 5.61
C PHE A 166 4.65 4.68 4.39
N ASP A 167 3.97 3.55 4.59
CA ASP A 167 3.36 2.80 3.48
C ASP A 167 2.10 3.46 2.93
N GLY A 168 1.39 4.22 3.76
CA GLY A 168 0.09 4.81 3.45
C GLY A 168 0.00 6.30 3.78
N PRO A 169 -1.18 6.91 3.55
CA PRO A 169 -1.41 8.31 3.88
C PRO A 169 -1.33 8.55 5.40
N THR A 170 -1.30 9.81 5.83
CA THR A 170 -1.30 10.16 7.26
C THR A 170 -2.70 10.07 7.91
N ASN A 171 -3.76 9.90 7.11
CA ASN A 171 -5.13 9.72 7.57
C ASN A 171 -5.89 8.76 6.65
N ILE A 172 -6.61 7.80 7.24
CA ILE A 172 -7.30 6.70 6.54
C ILE A 172 -8.79 6.98 6.22
N ALA A 173 -9.32 8.18 6.52
CA ALA A 173 -10.76 8.48 6.45
C ALA A 173 -11.41 8.16 5.10
N ARG A 174 -10.65 8.15 4.00
CA ARG A 174 -11.12 7.85 2.65
C ARG A 174 -10.68 6.50 2.11
N GLY A 175 -9.89 5.77 2.88
CA GLY A 175 -9.25 4.51 2.49
C GLY A 175 -7.74 4.62 2.39
N GLY A 176 -7.07 3.46 2.33
CA GLY A 176 -5.62 3.36 2.32
C GLY A 176 -5.09 2.09 3.00
N ARG A 177 -3.77 2.02 3.14
CA ARG A 177 -3.04 0.84 3.65
C ARG A 177 -3.07 0.75 5.16
N ILE A 178 -4.09 0.10 5.70
CA ILE A 178 -4.30 0.00 7.15
C ILE A 178 -3.25 -0.82 7.87
N SER A 179 -2.70 -1.83 7.23
CA SER A 179 -1.62 -2.66 7.78
C SER A 179 -0.74 -3.18 6.65
N SER A 180 0.44 -3.65 7.04
CA SER A 180 1.46 -4.10 6.10
C SER A 180 2.12 -5.38 6.60
N PHE A 181 2.52 -6.22 5.66
CA PHE A 181 3.49 -7.28 5.88
C PHE A 181 4.72 -7.02 5.01
N MET A 182 5.89 -7.20 5.60
CA MET A 182 7.12 -7.46 4.86
C MET A 182 7.47 -8.93 5.07
N VAL A 183 7.28 -9.73 4.02
CA VAL A 183 7.62 -11.15 3.99
C VAL A 183 8.97 -11.30 3.31
N TYR A 184 9.90 -12.07 3.89
CA TYR A 184 11.20 -12.33 3.29
C TYR A 184 11.13 -13.61 2.45
N LEU A 185 11.23 -13.50 1.13
CA LEU A 185 11.25 -14.66 0.22
C LEU A 185 12.66 -15.27 0.13
N ASP A 186 13.67 -14.41 0.07
CA ASP A 186 15.08 -14.78 0.16
C ASP A 186 15.84 -13.72 0.97
N GLY A 187 16.80 -14.17 1.76
CA GLY A 187 17.57 -13.38 2.70
C GLY A 187 19.04 -13.80 2.79
N ASN A 188 19.60 -14.39 1.74
CA ASN A 188 21.01 -14.73 1.67
C ASN A 188 21.88 -13.47 1.49
N CYS A 189 21.92 -12.62 2.52
CA CYS A 189 22.60 -11.35 2.50
C CYS A 189 23.11 -10.93 3.88
N THR A 190 24.00 -9.94 3.88
CA THR A 190 24.37 -9.17 5.08
C THR A 190 23.81 -7.76 4.97
N GLY A 191 23.35 -7.17 6.07
CA GLY A 191 22.56 -5.93 6.00
C GLY A 191 21.15 -6.22 5.50
N GLY A 192 20.52 -5.29 4.79
CA GLY A 192 19.21 -5.55 4.18
C GLY A 192 18.03 -5.65 5.16
N GLY A 193 18.25 -5.44 6.46
CA GLY A 193 17.18 -5.55 7.47
C GLY A 193 16.05 -4.55 7.26
N THR A 194 14.88 -4.85 7.83
CA THR A 194 13.76 -3.89 7.88
C THR A 194 13.84 -3.13 9.19
N ASN A 195 14.19 -1.85 9.15
CA ASN A 195 14.42 -1.02 10.32
C ASN A 195 13.19 -0.17 10.65
N PHE A 196 12.87 -0.10 11.94
CA PHE A 196 11.86 0.77 12.53
C PHE A 196 12.54 1.60 13.62
N PRO A 197 12.96 2.84 13.34
CA PRO A 197 13.79 3.63 14.25
C PRO A 197 13.06 4.09 15.51
N ARG A 198 11.73 4.05 15.50
CA ARG A 198 10.86 4.54 16.58
C ARG A 198 10.26 3.42 17.43
N LEU A 199 10.58 2.17 17.15
CA LEU A 199 10.21 1.04 18.00
C LEU A 199 11.35 0.72 18.97
N GLU A 200 11.00 0.40 20.21
CA GLU A 200 11.98 0.08 21.26
C GLU A 200 12.43 -1.39 21.18
N MET A 201 13.73 -1.62 21.43
CA MET A 201 14.29 -2.96 21.50
C MET A 201 13.72 -3.71 22.73
N PRO A 202 13.11 -4.89 22.56
CA PRO A 202 12.62 -5.67 23.68
C PRO A 202 13.79 -6.20 24.53
N SER A 203 13.59 -6.30 25.84
CA SER A 203 14.63 -6.73 26.80
C SER A 203 15.05 -8.21 26.68
N GLY A 204 14.20 -9.04 26.09
CA GLY A 204 14.42 -10.48 25.98
C GLY A 204 15.42 -10.85 24.88
N ARG A 205 16.56 -11.46 25.25
CA ARG A 205 17.59 -11.88 24.27
C ARG A 205 17.10 -12.89 23.22
N GLN A 206 15.99 -13.59 23.48
CA GLN A 206 15.36 -14.45 22.48
C GLN A 206 14.95 -13.68 21.21
N TRP A 207 14.71 -12.38 21.32
CA TRP A 207 14.40 -11.55 20.16
C TRP A 207 15.59 -11.38 19.21
N CYS A 208 16.81 -11.58 19.68
CA CYS A 208 18.01 -11.50 18.84
C CYS A 208 18.10 -12.64 17.80
N GLU A 209 17.21 -13.64 17.87
CA GLU A 209 16.99 -14.59 16.78
C GLU A 209 16.44 -13.88 15.53
N PHE A 210 15.52 -12.94 15.73
CA PHE A 210 14.75 -12.27 14.66
C PHE A 210 15.18 -10.81 14.42
N LEU A 211 15.65 -10.15 15.48
CA LEU A 211 16.14 -8.77 15.46
C LEU A 211 17.66 -8.75 15.42
N ASP A 212 18.22 -7.73 14.78
CA ASP A 212 19.65 -7.45 14.86
C ASP A 212 19.99 -6.68 16.13
N CYS A 213 20.24 -7.40 17.22
CA CYS A 213 20.65 -6.83 18.50
C CYS A 213 22.07 -6.22 18.49
N ASN A 214 22.84 -6.43 17.42
CA ASN A 214 24.18 -5.86 17.27
C ASN A 214 24.18 -4.69 16.27
N ASP A 215 23.00 -4.25 15.82
CA ASP A 215 22.87 -3.04 15.02
C ASP A 215 23.16 -1.83 15.92
N HIS A 216 24.36 -1.27 15.74
CA HIS A 216 24.80 -0.05 16.41
C HIS A 216 24.79 1.16 15.49
N GLU A 217 24.34 0.98 14.24
CA GLU A 217 24.35 2.01 13.21
C GLU A 217 22.97 2.64 13.03
N SER A 218 21.91 1.89 13.33
CA SER A 218 20.52 2.35 13.24
C SER A 218 19.91 2.57 14.62
N GLU A 219 18.99 3.54 14.69
CA GLU A 219 18.11 3.68 15.85
C GLU A 219 17.01 2.60 15.85
N GLY A 220 16.39 2.38 17.02
CA GLY A 220 15.24 1.50 17.19
C GLY A 220 15.55 0.01 17.03
N ILE A 221 14.78 -0.67 16.19
CA ILE A 221 14.94 -2.11 15.93
C ILE A 221 15.09 -2.40 14.44
N THR A 222 15.84 -3.46 14.14
CA THR A 222 16.01 -3.95 12.76
C THR A 222 15.66 -5.43 12.70
N PHE A 223 14.63 -5.79 11.92
CA PHE A 223 14.29 -7.18 11.64
C PHE A 223 15.25 -7.77 10.60
N LYS A 224 15.77 -8.97 10.90
CA LYS A 224 16.63 -9.72 9.99
C LYS A 224 15.82 -10.29 8.83
N PRO A 225 16.34 -10.27 7.59
CA PRO A 225 15.67 -10.88 6.45
C PRO A 225 15.80 -12.41 6.50
N ILE A 226 14.92 -13.08 7.24
CA ILE A 226 14.93 -14.55 7.38
C ILE A 226 13.89 -15.13 6.44
N ALA A 227 14.33 -15.87 5.43
CA ALA A 227 13.47 -16.46 4.40
C ALA A 227 12.30 -17.26 4.99
N GLY A 228 11.10 -17.07 4.43
CA GLY A 228 9.84 -17.66 4.88
C GLY A 228 9.15 -16.92 6.04
N ASN A 229 9.85 -16.04 6.75
CA ASN A 229 9.28 -15.27 7.85
C ASN A 229 8.69 -13.95 7.37
N ALA A 230 7.78 -13.40 8.18
CA ALA A 230 7.20 -12.08 7.96
C ALA A 230 7.25 -11.22 9.22
N VAL A 231 7.27 -9.90 9.00
CA VAL A 231 6.88 -8.91 10.02
C VAL A 231 5.59 -8.24 9.57
N TYR A 232 4.63 -8.17 10.48
CA TYR A 232 3.35 -7.49 10.33
C TYR A 232 3.28 -6.27 11.23
N TRP A 233 2.69 -5.18 10.75
CA TRP A 233 2.36 -4.02 11.59
C TRP A 233 1.09 -3.29 11.14
N GLU A 234 0.39 -2.67 12.10
CA GLU A 234 -0.70 -1.72 11.83
C GLU A 234 -0.15 -0.32 11.57
N ASN A 235 -0.67 0.35 10.53
CA ASN A 235 -0.26 1.70 10.14
C ASN A 235 -1.09 2.80 10.83
N PHE A 236 -2.29 2.47 11.34
CA PHE A 236 -3.21 3.46 11.91
C PHE A 236 -3.80 3.04 13.25
N ARG A 237 -4.00 4.04 14.12
CA ARG A 237 -4.75 3.94 15.37
C ARG A 237 -6.25 3.74 15.10
N PRO A 238 -7.03 3.30 16.10
CA PRO A 238 -8.49 3.17 15.96
C PRO A 238 -9.20 4.49 15.60
N ASP A 239 -8.63 5.65 15.92
CA ASP A 239 -9.16 6.97 15.55
C ASP A 239 -8.83 7.38 14.10
N GLY A 240 -8.09 6.55 13.36
CA GLY A 240 -7.69 6.77 11.98
C GLY A 240 -6.44 7.63 11.78
N SER A 241 -5.77 8.04 12.87
CA SER A 241 -4.46 8.71 12.79
C SER A 241 -3.34 7.69 12.59
N GLY A 242 -2.29 8.07 11.84
CA GLY A 242 -1.15 7.19 11.59
C GLY A 242 -0.30 6.93 12.83
N TYR A 243 0.21 5.71 12.98
CA TYR A 243 1.26 5.40 13.94
C TYR A 243 2.59 5.99 13.45
N GLU A 244 3.16 6.88 14.25
CA GLU A 244 4.47 7.45 13.98
C GLU A 244 5.58 6.40 13.98
N GLU A 245 5.37 5.34 14.76
CA GLU A 245 6.26 4.20 14.94
C GLU A 245 6.30 3.26 13.72
N ALA A 246 5.33 3.38 12.80
CA ALA A 246 5.31 2.65 11.54
C ALA A 246 6.26 3.24 10.47
N TRP A 247 6.99 4.32 10.80
CA TRP A 247 8.06 4.85 9.96
C TRP A 247 9.16 3.79 9.83
N HIS A 248 9.47 3.34 8.62
CA HIS A 248 10.35 2.18 8.43
C HIS A 248 11.13 2.23 7.12
N ALA A 249 12.24 1.48 7.06
CA ALA A 249 13.14 1.40 5.92
C ALA A 249 13.58 -0.03 5.60
N GLY A 250 13.94 -0.27 4.34
CA GLY A 250 14.81 -1.38 3.96
C GLY A 250 16.26 -0.90 3.96
N LEU A 251 17.03 -1.29 4.98
CA LEU A 251 18.43 -0.90 5.11
C LEU A 251 19.27 -1.42 3.93
N PRO A 252 20.41 -0.79 3.61
CA PRO A 252 21.27 -1.23 2.53
C PRO A 252 21.70 -2.70 2.66
N VAL A 253 21.54 -3.47 1.59
CA VAL A 253 22.18 -4.77 1.45
C VAL A 253 23.68 -4.57 1.25
N ARG A 254 24.53 -5.17 2.09
CA ARG A 254 25.98 -5.04 1.99
C ARG A 254 26.60 -6.09 1.05
N THR A 255 26.13 -7.34 1.16
CA THR A 255 26.56 -8.46 0.31
C THR A 255 25.37 -9.39 0.07
N GLY A 256 25.41 -10.17 -1.01
CA GLY A 256 24.35 -11.11 -1.36
C GLY A 256 23.11 -10.43 -1.93
N THR A 257 21.93 -11.02 -1.71
CA THR A 257 20.66 -10.52 -2.24
C THR A 257 19.53 -10.72 -1.24
N LYS A 258 18.63 -9.75 -1.15
CA LYS A 258 17.36 -9.84 -0.43
C LYS A 258 16.22 -9.80 -1.44
N ILE A 259 15.25 -10.70 -1.29
CA ILE A 259 13.97 -10.62 -1.99
C ILE A 259 12.86 -10.55 -0.95
N GLY A 260 12.11 -9.45 -0.96
CA GLY A 260 10.95 -9.22 -0.12
C GLY A 260 9.65 -9.33 -0.91
N LEU A 261 8.56 -9.54 -0.18
CA LEU A 261 7.19 -9.47 -0.65
C LEU A 261 6.43 -8.53 0.28
N ASN A 262 6.02 -7.39 -0.26
CA ASN A 262 5.11 -6.48 0.43
C ASN A 262 3.68 -6.94 0.23
N ILE A 263 2.97 -7.16 1.33
CA ILE A 263 1.52 -7.40 1.32
C ILE A 263 0.86 -6.23 2.05
N TRP A 264 0.13 -5.40 1.32
CA TRP A 264 -0.60 -4.29 1.89
C TRP A 264 -2.07 -4.63 2.04
N SER A 265 -2.59 -4.41 3.25
CA SER A 265 -4.04 -4.51 3.50
C SER A 265 -4.65 -3.13 3.31
N TRP A 266 -5.56 -3.02 2.34
CA TRP A 266 -6.25 -1.79 1.99
C TRP A 266 -7.63 -1.74 2.62
N TYR A 267 -7.93 -0.67 3.34
CA TYR A 267 -9.27 -0.35 3.80
C TYR A 267 -9.98 0.52 2.76
N GLN A 268 -11.17 0.10 2.33
CA GLN A 268 -12.01 0.87 1.43
C GLN A 268 -13.46 0.95 1.92
N PRO A 269 -13.80 1.94 2.76
CA PRO A 269 -15.15 2.04 3.33
C PRO A 269 -16.23 2.07 2.25
N GLY A 270 -17.26 1.25 2.42
CA GLY A 270 -18.43 1.20 1.54
C GLY A 270 -18.22 0.49 0.19
N TYR A 271 -17.03 -0.05 -0.08
CA TYR A 271 -16.80 -0.83 -1.30
C TYR A 271 -17.32 -2.25 -1.15
N ASP A 272 -18.23 -2.63 -2.05
CA ASP A 272 -18.71 -4.00 -2.22
C ASP A 272 -18.36 -4.50 -3.63
N PRO A 273 -17.38 -5.42 -3.77
CA PRO A 273 -16.98 -5.96 -5.07
C PRO A 273 -18.13 -6.59 -5.86
N LYS A 274 -19.12 -7.19 -5.17
CA LYS A 274 -20.24 -7.88 -5.81
C LYS A 274 -21.18 -6.88 -6.49
N SER A 275 -21.40 -5.73 -5.86
CA SER A 275 -22.22 -4.65 -6.42
C SER A 275 -21.64 -4.02 -7.70
N VAL A 276 -20.31 -4.09 -7.88
CA VAL A 276 -19.62 -3.54 -9.05
C VAL A 276 -19.67 -4.49 -10.24
N ALA A 277 -19.53 -5.80 -10.00
CA ALA A 277 -19.63 -6.83 -11.04
C ALA A 277 -21.01 -6.85 -11.72
N ASP A 278 -22.08 -6.66 -10.95
CA ASP A 278 -23.46 -6.62 -11.48
C ASP A 278 -23.71 -5.41 -12.40
N ASN A 279 -22.98 -4.30 -12.21
CA ASN A 279 -23.09 -3.11 -13.06
C ASN A 279 -22.21 -3.18 -14.33
N ALA A 280 -21.12 -3.96 -14.31
CA ALA A 280 -20.24 -4.13 -15.46
C ALA A 280 -20.78 -5.13 -16.51
N GLY A 281 -21.74 -6.00 -16.14
CA GLY A 281 -22.40 -6.94 -17.04
C GLY A 281 -23.41 -6.31 -18.03
N GLY A 282 -23.57 -4.98 -18.04
CA GLY A 282 -24.55 -4.27 -18.87
C GLY A 282 -24.03 -3.62 -20.15
N GLU A 283 -22.71 -3.52 -20.36
CA GLU A 283 -22.12 -2.88 -21.54
C GLU A 283 -21.29 -3.89 -22.35
N GLN A 284 -21.99 -4.57 -23.25
CA GLN A 284 -21.36 -5.35 -24.31
C GLN A 284 -20.71 -4.35 -25.29
N PRO A 285 -19.38 -4.36 -25.49
CA PRO A 285 -18.76 -3.47 -26.47
C PRO A 285 -19.30 -3.80 -27.87
N PRO A 286 -19.55 -2.79 -28.72
CA PRO A 286 -20.11 -3.04 -30.05
C PRO A 286 -19.14 -3.90 -30.85
N ASP A 287 -19.72 -4.93 -31.46
CA ASP A 287 -19.06 -5.88 -32.35
C ASP A 287 -18.22 -5.13 -33.39
N ARG A 288 -16.91 -5.38 -33.38
CA ARG A 288 -15.99 -4.75 -34.33
C ARG A 288 -16.09 -5.55 -35.62
N ALA A 289 -17.04 -5.14 -36.46
CA ALA A 289 -17.22 -5.64 -37.81
C ALA A 289 -15.89 -5.61 -38.58
N GLU A 290 -15.65 -6.71 -39.29
CA GLU A 290 -14.56 -6.94 -40.26
C GLU A 290 -14.30 -5.71 -41.13
N LEU A 291 -13.02 -5.31 -41.23
CA LEU A 291 -12.32 -4.80 -42.43
C LEU A 291 -10.81 -4.78 -42.17
#